data_AF-A0A258IU84-F1
#
_entry.id   AF-A0A258IU84-F1
#
_cell.length_a   1.000
_cell.length_b   1.000
_cell.length_c   1.000
_cell.angle_alpha   90.00
_cell.angle_beta   90.00
_cell.angle_gamma   90.00
#
_symmetry.space_group_name_H-M   'P 1'
#
loop_
_entity.id
_entity.type
_entity.pdbx_description
1 polymer ?
#
loop_
_entity_poly.entity_id
_entity_poly.type
_entity_poly.pdbx_seq_one_letter_code
_entity_poly.pdbx_strand_id
1 'polypeptide(L)'
;MNAALEAADIVWFDVCKTLFIRPLVEPEHLFDLVGASVGMPDFRARRVAAEALARQQAGGDQPFTLDLIYANLEASQTERNLAKRTECRFELALWLPSPRVEAMFRETAANGRAALAGSTHLPAAFFEELLAQHSLPQVPLFLSHDGTGSPDAAALAMRIAHELDVAPERIFHLADDFAEDSPPDRDPLPLPLEGAASVAFGLKRLASGLPAGSCEALGFHVGGPVVTGFLHWLDQQARRDNIDLLLLCPGVGTAVERVSQHPDAPQLSRHGYFCIGPSVIMLAGTHDRNFDTRIDMLLAGAHGLRTFELLQRLDVPAPASFVLADIGLGDDVIIDSTTEPLLRRFLGAYRWEILKVARRNRRGLFRSLLDHGLAPKMRVALVDIGWDGTLLESFVQALEHMFDVEIFGYCLCLLDNQESRRRQGRFNLKGLFSRASLPAERLESIGANRAAIELLFTPPHREIIGLDDLPTAVQPIESGIGPSSERLEAVSTEVTDGIAAFAAPFNTFCTRARFQPEPMAVCQPFLAVAADAMTVAGPVLAALAKPAEL
;
A
#
# COMPACT_ATOMS: atom_id res chain seq x y z
N MET A 1 31.08 17.41 -13.39
CA MET A 1 30.48 17.52 -12.05
C MET A 1 31.52 17.37 -10.93
N ASN A 2 32.15 16.19 -10.73
CA ASN A 2 33.06 15.97 -9.59
C ASN A 2 34.21 16.98 -9.45
N ALA A 3 34.91 17.34 -10.53
CA ALA A 3 36.02 18.30 -10.45
C ALA A 3 35.60 19.73 -10.03
N ALA A 4 34.40 20.17 -10.43
CA ALA A 4 33.87 21.49 -10.05
C ALA A 4 33.37 21.50 -8.61
N LEU A 5 32.75 20.39 -8.17
CA LEU A 5 32.33 20.19 -6.78
C LEU A 5 33.54 20.10 -5.84
N GLU A 6 34.64 19.44 -6.24
CA GLU A 6 35.88 19.36 -5.45
C GLU A 6 36.60 20.71 -5.34
N ALA A 7 36.54 21.53 -6.39
CA ALA A 7 37.19 22.84 -6.44
C ALA A 7 36.43 23.97 -5.73
N ALA A 8 35.17 23.74 -5.33
CA ALA A 8 34.33 24.73 -4.69
C ALA A 8 34.61 24.84 -3.18
N ASP A 9 34.62 26.03 -2.61
CA ASP A 9 34.68 26.21 -1.16
C ASP A 9 33.29 26.02 -0.55
N ILE A 10 32.24 26.49 -1.24
CA ILE A 10 30.85 26.36 -0.82
C ILE A 10 30.04 25.65 -1.89
N VAL A 11 29.19 24.73 -1.46
CA VAL A 11 28.16 24.08 -2.27
C VAL A 11 26.82 24.61 -1.80
N TRP A 12 26.15 25.33 -2.69
CA TRP A 12 24.82 25.83 -2.49
C TRP A 12 23.81 24.79 -2.98
N PHE A 13 23.01 24.26 -2.04
CA PHE A 13 21.88 23.39 -2.32
C PHE A 13 20.59 24.23 -2.40
N ASP A 14 19.84 24.13 -3.51
CA ASP A 14 18.52 24.74 -3.58
C ASP A 14 17.54 24.00 -2.65
N VAL A 15 16.91 24.73 -1.73
CA VAL A 15 15.98 24.15 -0.75
C VAL A 15 14.73 23.58 -1.40
N CYS A 16 14.20 24.23 -2.44
CA CYS A 16 12.92 23.90 -3.08
C CYS A 16 13.06 22.89 -4.22
N LYS A 17 14.22 22.83 -4.86
CA LYS A 17 14.44 22.06 -6.10
C LYS A 17 15.40 20.90 -5.96
N THR A 18 16.21 20.86 -4.89
CA THR A 18 17.35 19.94 -4.83
C THR A 18 17.40 19.14 -3.54
N LEU A 19 17.55 19.79 -2.38
CA LEU A 19 17.71 19.05 -1.12
C LEU A 19 16.43 18.33 -0.70
N PHE A 20 15.29 18.98 -0.87
CA PHE A 20 14.00 18.42 -0.50
C PHE A 20 13.13 18.18 -1.73
N ILE A 21 12.34 17.12 -1.66
CA ILE A 21 11.26 16.85 -2.59
C ILE A 21 9.93 17.05 -1.89
N ARG A 22 8.93 17.49 -2.65
CA ARG A 22 7.54 17.48 -2.22
C ARG A 22 6.82 16.42 -3.05
N PRO A 23 6.30 15.36 -2.43
CA PRO A 23 5.61 14.30 -3.17
C PRO A 23 4.21 14.79 -3.51
N LEU A 24 4.07 15.81 -4.34
CA LEU A 24 2.80 16.29 -4.89
C LEU A 24 2.95 16.30 -6.41
N VAL A 25 1.90 15.93 -7.12
CA VAL A 25 1.87 16.07 -8.59
C VAL A 25 2.05 17.53 -8.98
N GLU A 26 1.27 18.41 -8.32
CA GLU A 26 1.41 19.86 -8.40
C GLU A 26 1.46 20.44 -6.99
N PRO A 27 2.34 21.44 -6.70
CA PRO A 27 2.44 22.06 -5.37
C PRO A 27 1.11 22.58 -4.84
N GLU A 28 0.23 23.07 -5.71
CA GLU A 28 -1.08 23.63 -5.37
C GLU A 28 -2.08 22.58 -4.83
N HIS A 29 -1.83 21.27 -5.01
CA HIS A 29 -2.63 20.21 -4.37
C HIS A 29 -2.51 20.20 -2.84
N LEU A 30 -1.45 20.83 -2.29
CA LEU A 30 -1.35 21.11 -0.86
C LEU A 30 -2.60 21.84 -0.35
N PHE A 31 -3.13 22.78 -1.13
CA PHE A 31 -4.24 23.62 -0.71
C PHE A 31 -5.56 22.85 -0.64
N ASP A 32 -5.72 21.76 -1.39
CA ASP A 32 -6.89 20.87 -1.24
C ASP A 32 -6.85 20.16 0.13
N LEU A 33 -5.66 19.71 0.56
CA LEU A 33 -5.46 19.10 1.89
C LEU A 33 -5.78 20.11 3.01
N VAL A 34 -5.33 21.35 2.87
CA VAL A 34 -5.62 22.43 3.81
C VAL A 34 -7.13 22.68 3.88
N GLY A 35 -7.77 22.91 2.73
CA GLY A 35 -9.20 23.19 2.62
C GLY A 35 -10.06 22.10 3.25
N ALA A 36 -9.78 20.84 2.93
CA ALA A 36 -10.46 19.69 3.53
C ALA A 36 -10.28 19.63 5.06
N SER A 37 -9.07 19.92 5.55
CA SER A 37 -8.75 19.85 6.99
C SER A 37 -9.37 20.98 7.82
N VAL A 38 -9.54 22.17 7.24
CA VAL A 38 -10.13 23.33 7.93
C VAL A 38 -11.60 23.56 7.61
N GLY A 39 -12.19 22.73 6.75
CA GLY A 39 -13.59 22.84 6.34
C GLY A 39 -13.88 24.06 5.46
N MET A 40 -12.90 24.50 4.65
CA MET A 40 -13.07 25.61 3.72
C MET A 40 -13.21 25.09 2.29
N PRO A 41 -14.40 25.23 1.67
CA PRO A 41 -14.57 24.91 0.26
C PRO A 41 -13.76 25.89 -0.61
N ASP A 42 -13.39 25.41 -1.80
CA ASP A 42 -12.65 26.16 -2.82
C ASP A 42 -11.37 26.83 -2.29
N PHE A 43 -10.77 26.26 -1.25
CA PHE A 43 -9.64 26.86 -0.55
C PHE A 43 -8.46 27.09 -1.47
N ARG A 44 -8.16 26.14 -2.38
CA ARG A 44 -7.12 26.30 -3.40
C ARG A 44 -7.28 27.59 -4.20
N ALA A 45 -8.45 27.79 -4.80
CA ALA A 45 -8.71 28.98 -5.63
C ALA A 45 -8.56 30.28 -4.82
N ARG A 46 -9.09 30.29 -3.59
CA ARG A 46 -8.99 31.43 -2.67
C ARG A 46 -7.55 31.71 -2.26
N ARG A 47 -6.77 30.66 -1.97
CA ARG A 47 -5.36 30.74 -1.56
C ARG A 47 -4.44 31.20 -2.70
N VAL A 48 -4.72 30.79 -3.93
CA VAL A 48 -4.02 31.27 -5.14
C VAL A 48 -4.34 32.75 -5.41
N ALA A 49 -5.60 33.15 -5.29
CA ALA A 49 -6.01 34.56 -5.45
C ALA A 49 -5.36 35.47 -4.39
N ALA A 50 -5.33 35.03 -3.13
CA ALA A 50 -4.67 35.75 -2.04
C ALA A 50 -3.16 35.93 -2.29
N GLU A 51 -2.50 34.92 -2.86
CA GLU A 51 -1.09 35.01 -3.24
C GLU A 51 -0.86 36.01 -4.37
N ALA A 52 -1.71 36.02 -5.39
CA ALA A 52 -1.63 36.98 -6.48
C ALA A 52 -1.75 38.43 -5.98
N LEU A 53 -2.67 38.69 -5.04
CA LEU A 53 -2.81 39.99 -4.39
C LEU A 53 -1.57 40.36 -3.54
N ALA A 54 -1.04 39.40 -2.77
CA ALA A 54 0.18 39.60 -2.00
C ALA A 54 1.39 39.91 -2.88
N ARG A 55 1.51 39.27 -4.06
CA ARG A 55 2.57 39.59 -5.03
C ARG A 55 2.46 41.01 -5.60
N GLN A 56 1.24 41.53 -5.77
CA GLN A 56 1.03 42.92 -6.20
C GLN A 56 1.38 43.94 -5.11
N GLN A 57 1.24 43.56 -3.84
CA GLN A 57 1.56 44.41 -2.68
C GLN A 57 3.04 44.34 -2.28
N ALA A 58 3.72 43.24 -2.57
CA ALA A 58 5.12 43.05 -2.24
C ALA A 58 6.02 44.01 -3.03
N GLY A 59 6.95 44.66 -2.33
CA GLY A 59 7.88 45.64 -2.90
C GLY A 59 8.37 46.65 -1.87
N GLY A 60 9.54 47.25 -2.10
CA GLY A 60 10.17 48.17 -1.15
C GLY A 60 10.38 47.53 0.22
N ASP A 61 9.77 48.11 1.25
CA ASP A 61 9.85 47.66 2.65
C ASP A 61 8.85 46.52 3.00
N GLN A 62 7.98 46.11 2.06
CA GLN A 62 6.97 45.08 2.31
C GLN A 62 7.42 43.72 1.73
N PRO A 63 7.90 42.77 2.56
CA PRO A 63 8.39 41.49 2.10
C PRO A 63 7.25 40.55 1.67
N PHE A 64 7.48 39.75 0.63
CA PHE A 64 6.57 38.71 0.20
C PHE A 64 6.64 37.51 1.15
N THR A 65 5.71 37.45 2.11
CA THR A 65 5.68 36.46 3.19
C THR A 65 4.35 35.71 3.25
N LEU A 66 4.35 34.55 3.90
CA LEU A 66 3.11 33.82 4.18
C LEU A 66 2.08 34.66 4.97
N ASP A 67 2.53 35.55 5.86
CA ASP A 67 1.65 36.48 6.59
C ASP A 67 0.93 37.45 5.64
N LEU A 68 1.66 38.00 4.66
CA LEU A 68 1.07 38.88 3.66
C LEU A 68 0.04 38.15 2.79
N ILE A 69 0.35 36.91 2.41
CA ILE A 69 -0.58 36.08 1.63
C ILE A 69 -1.86 35.85 2.42
N TYR A 70 -1.76 35.41 3.67
CA TYR A 70 -2.94 35.17 4.50
C TYR A 70 -3.70 36.45 4.85
N ALA A 71 -3.03 37.60 4.97
CA ALA A 71 -3.70 38.89 5.16
C ALA A 71 -4.66 39.24 4.00
N ASN A 72 -4.39 38.73 2.80
CA ASN A 72 -5.22 38.90 1.60
C ASN A 72 -6.25 37.76 1.39
N LEU A 73 -6.26 36.73 2.25
CA LEU A 73 -7.26 35.68 2.18
C LEU A 73 -8.61 36.19 2.72
N GLU A 74 -9.66 36.09 1.91
CA GLU A 74 -11.02 36.49 2.29
C GLU A 74 -11.63 35.52 3.32
N ALA A 75 -11.28 35.66 4.59
CA ALA A 75 -11.80 34.87 5.71
C ALA A 75 -11.68 35.64 7.02
N SER A 76 -12.36 35.18 8.08
CA SER A 76 -12.16 35.74 9.43
C SER A 76 -10.73 35.54 9.91
N GLN A 77 -10.27 36.35 10.88
CA GLN A 77 -8.92 36.22 11.43
C GLN A 77 -8.65 34.82 11.99
N THR A 78 -9.64 34.22 12.66
CA THR A 78 -9.53 32.87 13.23
C THR A 78 -9.34 31.82 12.14
N GLU A 79 -10.14 31.90 11.08
CA GLU A 79 -10.06 31.03 9.91
C GLU A 79 -8.70 31.14 9.21
N ARG A 80 -8.23 32.38 8.96
CA ARG A 80 -6.90 32.63 8.39
C ARG A 80 -5.79 32.02 9.24
N ASN A 81 -5.82 32.24 10.55
CA ASN A 81 -4.82 31.72 11.47
C ASN A 81 -4.84 30.18 11.57
N LEU A 82 -6.02 29.56 11.42
CA LEU A 82 -6.16 28.10 11.39
C LEU A 82 -5.60 27.54 10.08
N ALA A 83 -6.03 28.08 8.93
CA ALA A 83 -5.55 27.67 7.62
C ALA A 83 -4.04 27.84 7.46
N LYS A 84 -3.46 28.97 7.88
CA LYS A 84 -2.00 29.20 7.85
C LYS A 84 -1.23 28.15 8.63
N ARG A 85 -1.67 27.85 9.87
CA ARG A 85 -1.03 26.82 10.71
C ARG A 85 -1.14 25.44 10.10
N THR A 86 -2.29 25.13 9.49
CA THR A 86 -2.52 23.86 8.79
C THR A 86 -1.62 23.75 7.54
N GLU A 87 -1.49 24.81 6.74
CA GLU A 87 -0.59 24.86 5.58
C GLU A 87 0.87 24.63 6.00
N CYS A 88 1.37 25.35 7.02
CA CYS A 88 2.72 25.15 7.54
C CYS A 88 2.97 23.70 8.01
N ARG A 89 1.97 23.10 8.68
CA ARG A 89 2.06 21.72 9.15
C ARG A 89 2.12 20.73 7.99
N PHE A 90 1.32 20.93 6.94
CA PHE A 90 1.38 20.11 5.75
C PHE A 90 2.70 20.27 4.99
N GLU A 91 3.21 21.50 4.83
CA GLU A 91 4.52 21.74 4.23
C GLU A 91 5.61 20.99 5.01
N LEU A 92 5.65 21.10 6.34
CA LEU A 92 6.68 20.44 7.15
C LEU A 92 6.60 18.91 7.05
N ALA A 93 5.39 18.36 6.90
CA ALA A 93 5.16 16.92 6.76
C ALA A 93 5.49 16.38 5.37
N LEU A 94 5.40 17.20 4.32
CA LEU A 94 5.57 16.79 2.92
C LEU A 94 6.99 16.99 2.39
N TRP A 95 7.79 17.87 2.98
CA TRP A 95 9.17 18.05 2.53
C TRP A 95 10.01 16.87 3.01
N LEU A 96 10.43 16.03 2.08
CA LEU A 96 11.25 14.84 2.35
C LEU A 96 12.66 15.06 1.78
N PRO A 97 13.72 14.63 2.49
CA PRO A 97 15.06 14.67 1.92
C PRO A 97 15.11 13.90 0.61
N SER A 98 15.76 14.48 -0.39
CA SER A 98 15.97 13.84 -1.68
C SER A 98 17.01 12.72 -1.53
N PRO A 99 16.65 11.43 -1.76
CA PRO A 99 17.60 10.32 -1.62
C PRO A 99 18.83 10.47 -2.53
N ARG A 100 18.71 11.24 -3.61
CA ARG A 100 19.78 11.47 -4.60
C ARG A 100 20.92 12.34 -4.05
N VAL A 101 20.60 13.33 -3.20
CA VAL A 101 21.58 14.34 -2.75
C VAL A 101 21.76 14.39 -1.24
N GLU A 102 20.96 13.67 -0.46
CA GLU A 102 21.04 13.68 1.01
C GLU A 102 22.45 13.30 1.52
N ALA A 103 23.03 12.21 1.01
CA ALA A 103 24.36 11.76 1.42
C ALA A 103 25.42 12.82 1.11
N MET A 104 25.37 13.41 -0.08
CA MET A 104 26.28 14.49 -0.49
C MET A 104 26.08 15.74 0.37
N PHE A 105 24.85 16.12 0.70
CA PHE A 105 24.56 17.23 1.60
C PHE A 105 25.18 17.00 2.98
N ARG A 106 24.99 15.81 3.56
CA ARG A 106 25.56 15.44 4.88
C ARG A 106 27.08 15.52 4.88
N GLU A 107 27.73 14.97 3.86
CA GLU A 107 29.19 15.01 3.72
C GLU A 107 29.71 16.44 3.55
N THR A 108 29.05 17.23 2.70
CA THR A 108 29.45 18.61 2.43
C THR A 108 29.27 19.50 3.66
N ALA A 109 28.17 19.32 4.39
CA ALA A 109 27.91 20.01 5.64
C ALA A 109 28.91 19.64 6.74
N ALA A 110 29.30 18.36 6.85
CA ALA A 110 30.31 17.92 7.82
C ALA A 110 31.67 18.58 7.60
N ASN A 111 31.98 18.97 6.36
CA ASN A 111 33.19 19.70 5.99
C ASN A 111 33.05 21.23 6.11
N GLY A 112 31.91 21.75 6.57
CA GLY A 112 31.65 23.18 6.67
C GLY A 112 31.45 23.88 5.32
N ARG A 113 31.16 23.11 4.26
CA ARG A 113 31.10 23.61 2.88
C ARG A 113 29.67 23.77 2.35
N ALA A 114 28.64 23.38 3.11
CA ALA A 114 27.25 23.42 2.62
C ALA A 114 26.56 24.74 2.99
N ALA A 115 25.77 25.26 2.06
CA ALA A 115 24.83 26.35 2.28
C ALA A 115 23.48 26.01 1.63
N LEU A 116 22.39 26.52 2.21
CA LEU A 116 21.05 26.41 1.68
C LEU A 116 20.58 27.77 1.19
N ALA A 117 20.02 27.83 -0.01
CA ALA A 117 19.31 29.03 -0.44
C ALA A 117 18.17 28.69 -1.39
N GLY A 118 17.18 29.57 -1.45
CA GLY A 118 16.08 29.40 -2.41
C GLY A 118 14.99 30.45 -2.28
N SER A 119 14.11 30.43 -3.27
CA SER A 119 12.96 31.34 -3.34
C SER A 119 11.73 30.70 -2.73
N THR A 120 11.23 31.29 -1.64
CA THR A 120 10.09 30.76 -0.87
C THR A 120 9.43 31.86 -0.04
N HIS A 121 8.16 31.66 0.28
CA HIS A 121 7.38 32.50 1.21
C HIS A 121 7.39 31.96 2.65
N LEU A 122 8.06 30.80 2.88
CA LEU A 122 8.19 30.15 4.19
C LEU A 122 9.37 30.76 4.98
N PRO A 123 9.24 31.00 6.30
CA PRO A 123 10.26 31.67 7.11
C PRO A 123 11.47 30.77 7.41
N ALA A 124 12.62 31.35 7.80
CA ALA A 124 13.82 30.61 8.19
C ALA A 124 13.58 29.53 9.25
N ALA A 125 12.76 29.84 10.28
CA ALA A 125 12.38 28.91 11.34
C ALA A 125 11.75 27.61 10.82
N PHE A 126 11.06 27.64 9.67
CA PHE A 126 10.52 26.44 9.02
C PHE A 126 11.64 25.48 8.59
N PHE A 127 12.71 26.02 8.00
CA PHE A 127 13.83 25.21 7.50
C PHE A 127 14.71 24.68 8.63
N GLU A 128 14.89 25.46 9.70
CA GLU A 128 15.56 24.99 10.91
C GLU A 128 14.83 23.78 11.50
N GLU A 129 13.51 23.87 11.61
CA GLU A 129 12.65 22.77 12.07
C GLU A 129 12.67 21.59 11.09
N LEU A 130 12.62 21.84 9.78
CA LEU A 130 12.66 20.81 8.76
C LEU A 130 13.98 20.02 8.77
N LEU A 131 15.12 20.70 8.89
CA LEU A 131 16.43 20.05 9.01
C LEU A 131 16.50 19.22 10.29
N ALA A 132 16.04 19.77 11.42
CA ALA A 132 15.98 19.03 12.68
C ALA A 132 15.08 17.79 12.60
N GLN A 133 13.91 17.90 11.97
CA GLN A 133 12.94 16.81 11.79
C GLN A 133 13.56 15.60 11.06
N HIS A 134 14.42 15.86 10.08
CA HIS A 134 15.09 14.82 9.28
C HIS A 134 16.53 14.52 9.76
N SER A 135 16.90 15.01 10.94
CA SER A 135 18.24 14.85 11.53
C SER A 135 19.35 15.29 10.56
N LEU A 136 19.10 16.34 9.78
CA LEU A 136 20.05 16.94 8.85
C LEU A 136 20.86 18.05 9.56
N PRO A 137 22.14 18.26 9.20
CA PRO A 137 22.94 19.34 9.76
C PRO A 137 22.33 20.71 9.52
N GLN A 138 22.41 21.58 10.53
CA GLN A 138 22.11 23.01 10.37
C GLN A 138 23.25 23.68 9.60
N VAL A 139 22.92 24.48 8.60
CA VAL A 139 23.87 25.16 7.71
C VAL A 139 23.39 26.59 7.45
N PRO A 140 24.26 27.50 6.99
CA PRO A 140 23.85 28.85 6.60
C PRO A 140 22.69 28.82 5.59
N LEU A 141 21.65 29.62 5.85
CA LEU A 141 20.40 29.67 5.09
C LEU A 141 20.16 31.07 4.53
N PHE A 142 19.90 31.15 3.22
CA PHE A 142 19.66 32.42 2.52
C PHE A 142 18.32 32.37 1.76
N LEU A 143 17.30 33.08 2.25
CA LEU A 143 15.98 33.09 1.62
C LEU A 143 15.75 34.38 0.83
N SER A 144 14.92 34.27 -0.20
CA SER A 144 14.61 35.37 -1.11
C SER A 144 13.97 36.59 -0.45
N HIS A 145 13.17 36.41 0.59
CA HIS A 145 12.44 37.50 1.25
C HIS A 145 13.23 38.18 2.39
N ASP A 146 14.45 37.73 2.68
CA ASP A 146 15.35 38.35 3.67
C ASP A 146 16.05 39.62 3.13
N GLY A 147 15.63 40.11 1.96
CA GLY A 147 16.14 41.32 1.33
C GLY A 147 15.04 42.12 0.61
N THR A 148 15.36 43.33 0.17
CA THR A 148 14.45 44.20 -0.58
C THR A 148 14.25 43.68 -2.01
N GLY A 149 13.04 43.22 -2.34
CA GLY A 149 12.64 42.76 -3.67
C GLY A 149 12.86 41.26 -3.91
N SER A 150 12.23 40.72 -4.96
CA SER A 150 12.35 39.31 -5.37
C SER A 150 13.75 39.08 -5.98
N PRO A 151 14.73 38.52 -5.26
CA PRO A 151 16.07 38.35 -5.78
C PRO A 151 16.04 37.22 -6.82
N ASP A 152 16.59 37.48 -7.99
CA ASP A 152 16.97 36.41 -8.90
C ASP A 152 18.11 35.56 -8.28
N ALA A 153 18.43 34.42 -8.90
CA ALA A 153 19.48 33.54 -8.42
C ALA A 153 20.85 34.25 -8.28
N ALA A 154 21.11 35.31 -9.05
CA ALA A 154 22.35 36.07 -8.98
C ALA A 154 22.43 36.92 -7.71
N ALA A 155 21.32 37.53 -7.29
CA ALA A 155 21.26 38.27 -6.03
C ALA A 155 21.45 37.35 -4.80
N LEU A 156 20.91 36.13 -4.82
CA LEU A 156 21.19 35.13 -3.78
C LEU A 156 22.66 34.70 -3.79
N ALA A 157 23.24 34.42 -4.96
CA ALA A 157 24.66 34.06 -5.07
C ALA A 157 25.59 35.15 -4.51
N MET A 158 25.30 36.44 -4.80
CA MET A 158 26.07 37.56 -4.27
C MET A 158 25.96 37.69 -2.75
N ARG A 159 24.78 37.42 -2.18
CA ARG A 159 24.58 37.40 -0.71
C ARG A 159 25.39 36.26 -0.07
N ILE A 160 25.33 35.06 -0.64
CA ILE A 160 26.11 33.91 -0.16
C ILE A 160 27.61 34.24 -0.19
N ALA A 161 28.12 34.77 -1.30
CA ALA A 161 29.52 35.16 -1.45
C ALA A 161 29.95 36.20 -0.41
N HIS A 162 29.10 37.20 -0.17
CA HIS A 162 29.39 38.27 0.79
C HIS A 162 29.35 37.80 2.25
N GLU A 163 28.31 37.07 2.64
CA GLU A 163 28.10 36.66 4.04
C GLU A 163 29.03 35.51 4.45
N LEU A 164 29.47 34.67 3.50
CA LEU A 164 30.41 33.57 3.78
C LEU A 164 31.88 33.92 3.47
N ASP A 165 32.16 35.12 2.96
CA ASP A 165 33.51 35.58 2.57
C ASP A 165 34.19 34.65 1.54
N VAL A 166 33.46 34.31 0.47
CA VAL A 166 33.91 33.39 -0.59
C VAL A 166 33.76 34.05 -1.96
N ALA A 167 34.76 33.87 -2.82
CA ALA A 167 34.69 34.34 -4.20
C ALA A 167 33.54 33.65 -4.97
N PRO A 168 32.72 34.36 -5.77
CA PRO A 168 31.60 33.76 -6.49
C PRO A 168 31.97 32.54 -7.34
N GLU A 169 33.18 32.48 -7.90
CA GLU A 169 33.69 31.37 -8.72
C GLU A 169 33.98 30.10 -7.89
N ARG A 170 34.04 30.23 -6.56
CA ARG A 170 34.28 29.15 -5.60
C ARG A 170 32.97 28.64 -4.99
N ILE A 171 31.82 29.13 -5.46
CA ILE A 171 30.49 28.65 -5.08
C ILE A 171 29.98 27.72 -6.18
N PHE A 172 29.67 26.49 -5.83
CA PHE A 172 29.01 25.54 -6.72
C PHE A 172 27.52 25.48 -6.43
N HIS A 173 26.70 25.95 -7.37
CA HIS A 173 25.25 25.90 -7.26
C HIS A 173 24.71 24.58 -7.79
N LEU A 174 24.07 23.83 -6.89
CA LEU A 174 23.43 22.56 -7.17
C LEU A 174 21.91 22.82 -7.35
N ALA A 175 21.48 23.14 -8.57
CA ALA A 175 20.06 23.34 -8.92
C ALA A 175 19.58 22.56 -10.14
N ASP A 176 20.35 22.51 -11.24
CA ASP A 176 19.79 22.16 -12.56
C ASP A 176 20.13 20.75 -13.08
N ASP A 177 21.29 20.15 -12.73
CA ASP A 177 21.64 18.77 -13.17
C ASP A 177 20.87 17.67 -12.41
N PHE A 178 20.17 18.05 -11.33
CA PHE A 178 19.33 17.17 -10.50
C PHE A 178 17.86 17.62 -10.49
N ALA A 179 17.54 18.74 -11.13
CA ALA A 179 16.17 19.19 -11.32
C ALA A 179 15.41 18.06 -12.01
N GLU A 180 14.32 17.65 -11.37
CA GLU A 180 13.48 16.51 -11.74
C GLU A 180 13.48 16.27 -13.26
N ASP A 181 14.06 15.14 -13.69
CA ASP A 181 13.53 14.47 -14.88
C ASP A 181 12.01 14.54 -14.74
N SER A 182 11.35 15.04 -15.79
CA SER A 182 9.89 15.20 -15.86
C SER A 182 9.18 14.07 -15.10
N PRO A 183 8.06 14.35 -14.38
CA PRO A 183 7.38 13.38 -13.53
C PRO A 183 7.40 11.99 -14.17
N PRO A 184 7.83 10.95 -13.44
CA PRO A 184 8.03 9.63 -14.00
C PRO A 184 6.76 9.23 -14.74
N ASP A 185 6.93 9.08 -16.06
CA ASP A 185 5.92 8.90 -17.09
C ASP A 185 4.85 9.99 -17.23
N ARG A 186 4.78 10.54 -18.45
CA ARG A 186 3.57 11.15 -19.03
C ARG A 186 2.48 10.10 -19.29
N ASP A 187 2.30 9.16 -18.37
CA ASP A 187 1.06 8.41 -18.35
C ASP A 187 -0.05 9.44 -18.08
N PRO A 188 -1.14 9.44 -18.86
CA PRO A 188 -2.24 10.37 -18.64
C PRO A 188 -2.77 10.14 -17.22
N LEU A 189 -2.42 11.06 -16.32
CA LEU A 189 -2.91 11.04 -14.95
C LEU A 189 -4.43 11.09 -15.00
N PRO A 190 -5.14 10.18 -14.31
CA PRO A 190 -6.59 10.26 -14.23
C PRO A 190 -6.96 11.54 -13.47
N LEU A 191 -7.39 12.56 -14.20
CA LEU A 191 -7.84 13.84 -13.66
C LEU A 191 -9.29 13.74 -13.16
N PRO A 192 -9.67 14.44 -12.07
CA PRO A 192 -8.85 15.33 -11.23
C PRO A 192 -8.17 14.58 -10.07
N LEU A 193 -6.88 14.89 -9.86
CA LEU A 193 -6.14 14.47 -8.68
C LEU A 193 -6.29 15.54 -7.61
N GLU A 194 -6.73 15.17 -6.42
CA GLU A 194 -6.88 16.10 -5.31
C GLU A 194 -6.28 15.51 -4.02
N GLY A 195 -5.70 16.38 -3.20
CA GLY A 195 -5.22 16.06 -1.86
C GLY A 195 -4.35 14.78 -1.79
N ALA A 196 -4.88 13.75 -1.11
CA ALA A 196 -4.15 12.50 -0.84
C ALA A 196 -3.77 11.72 -2.11
N ALA A 197 -4.55 11.83 -3.19
CA ALA A 197 -4.21 11.20 -4.46
C ALA A 197 -2.96 11.82 -5.08
N SER A 198 -2.86 13.15 -5.06
CA SER A 198 -1.65 13.86 -5.49
C SER A 198 -0.42 13.43 -4.68
N VAL A 199 -0.60 13.23 -3.36
CA VAL A 199 0.47 12.71 -2.51
C VAL A 199 0.91 11.31 -2.93
N ALA A 200 -0.05 10.39 -3.09
CA ALA A 200 0.21 9.02 -3.48
C ALA A 200 0.92 8.91 -4.85
N PHE A 201 0.53 9.73 -5.84
CA PHE A 201 1.24 9.79 -7.12
C PHE A 201 2.62 10.44 -6.99
N GLY A 202 2.74 11.52 -6.22
CA GLY A 202 3.99 12.25 -6.04
C GLY A 202 5.07 11.45 -5.29
N LEU A 203 4.69 10.52 -4.41
CA LEU A 203 5.63 9.66 -3.70
C LEU A 203 6.44 8.74 -4.63
N LYS A 204 5.98 8.49 -5.86
CA LYS A 204 6.78 7.78 -6.88
C LYS A 204 8.14 8.43 -7.13
N ARG A 205 8.29 9.74 -6.86
CA ARG A 205 9.58 10.46 -6.98
C ARG A 205 10.65 9.96 -5.99
N LEU A 206 10.23 9.40 -4.84
CA LEU A 206 11.14 8.76 -3.88
C LEU A 206 11.73 7.45 -4.41
N ALA A 207 11.03 6.76 -5.31
CA ALA A 207 11.46 5.48 -5.88
C ALA A 207 12.57 5.61 -6.93
N SER A 208 13.16 6.80 -7.11
CA SER A 208 14.17 7.04 -8.16
C SER A 208 15.46 6.20 -8.03
N GLY A 209 15.63 5.46 -6.93
CA GLY A 209 16.69 4.46 -6.76
C GLY A 209 16.28 3.00 -7.01
N LEU A 210 14.98 2.72 -7.23
CA LEU A 210 14.48 1.36 -7.47
C LEU A 210 14.72 0.95 -8.93
N PRO A 211 15.25 -0.26 -9.21
CA PRO A 211 15.45 -0.72 -10.58
C PRO A 211 14.12 -0.82 -11.33
N ALA A 212 14.02 -0.17 -12.49
CA ALA A 212 12.83 -0.23 -13.32
C ALA A 212 12.46 -1.69 -13.70
N GLY A 213 11.19 -2.04 -13.53
CA GLY A 213 10.69 -3.39 -13.80
C GLY A 213 11.09 -4.45 -12.76
N SER A 214 11.63 -4.07 -11.60
CA SER A 214 11.82 -4.99 -10.47
C SER A 214 10.51 -5.29 -9.73
N CYS A 215 10.48 -6.37 -8.96
CA CYS A 215 9.33 -6.72 -8.13
C CYS A 215 9.17 -5.73 -6.97
N GLU A 216 10.27 -5.20 -6.43
CA GLU A 216 10.24 -4.13 -5.44
C GLU A 216 9.62 -2.84 -5.99
N ALA A 217 9.98 -2.42 -7.22
CA ALA A 217 9.38 -1.27 -7.87
C ALA A 217 7.88 -1.46 -8.12
N LEU A 218 7.46 -2.67 -8.52
CA LEU A 218 6.04 -3.03 -8.64
C LEU A 218 5.33 -2.90 -7.29
N GLY A 219 5.93 -3.45 -6.24
CA GLY A 219 5.46 -3.32 -4.85
C GLY A 219 5.28 -1.87 -4.46
N PHE A 220 6.26 -1.00 -4.73
CA PHE A 220 6.21 0.41 -4.39
C PHE A 220 5.15 1.19 -5.18
N HIS A 221 5.12 1.03 -6.51
CA HIS A 221 4.30 1.86 -7.39
C HIS A 221 2.84 1.42 -7.49
N VAL A 222 2.58 0.13 -7.32
CA VAL A 222 1.26 -0.48 -7.53
C VAL A 222 0.71 -1.02 -6.22
N GLY A 223 1.44 -1.91 -5.53
CA GLY A 223 0.98 -2.54 -4.30
C GLY A 223 0.89 -1.60 -3.09
N GLY A 224 1.85 -0.70 -2.94
CA GLY A 224 1.98 0.25 -1.84
C GLY A 224 0.74 1.13 -1.67
N PRO A 225 0.33 1.86 -2.72
CA PRO A 225 -0.86 2.71 -2.69
C PRO A 225 -2.14 1.97 -2.29
N VAL A 226 -2.36 0.77 -2.85
CA VAL A 226 -3.57 0.00 -2.58
C VAL A 226 -3.59 -0.61 -1.18
N VAL A 227 -2.47 -1.15 -0.69
CA VAL A 227 -2.39 -1.70 0.67
C VAL A 227 -2.46 -0.60 1.72
N THR A 228 -1.82 0.54 1.47
CA THR A 228 -1.89 1.71 2.37
C THR A 228 -3.33 2.23 2.44
N GLY A 229 -3.99 2.46 1.30
CA GLY A 229 -5.40 2.86 1.29
C GLY A 229 -6.30 1.82 1.98
N PHE A 230 -6.06 0.54 1.73
CA PHE A 230 -6.81 -0.54 2.39
C PHE A 230 -6.60 -0.58 3.91
N LEU A 231 -5.38 -0.38 4.40
CA LEU A 231 -5.09 -0.29 5.82
C LEU A 231 -5.83 0.87 6.49
N HIS A 232 -5.82 2.06 5.87
CA HIS A 232 -6.59 3.22 6.37
C HIS A 232 -8.10 2.94 6.34
N TRP A 233 -8.61 2.27 5.31
CA TRP A 233 -10.01 1.85 5.26
C TRP A 233 -10.35 0.83 6.34
N LEU A 234 -9.49 -0.17 6.57
CA LEU A 234 -9.67 -1.18 7.62
C LEU A 234 -9.75 -0.55 8.99
N ASP A 235 -8.84 0.37 9.34
CA ASP A 235 -8.91 1.10 10.62
C ASP A 235 -10.23 1.87 10.77
N GLN A 236 -10.64 2.61 9.73
CA GLN A 236 -11.89 3.36 9.75
C GLN A 236 -13.13 2.45 9.85
N GLN A 237 -13.19 1.35 9.12
CA GLN A 237 -14.33 0.43 9.15
C GLN A 237 -14.38 -0.37 10.44
N ALA A 238 -13.24 -0.88 10.91
CA ALA A 238 -13.16 -1.63 12.16
C ALA A 238 -13.65 -0.79 13.35
N ARG A 239 -13.29 0.51 13.39
CA ARG A 239 -13.82 1.43 14.41
C ARG A 239 -15.32 1.66 14.27
N ARG A 240 -15.82 1.89 13.04
CA ARG A 240 -17.26 2.10 12.78
C ARG A 240 -18.09 0.90 13.19
N ASP A 241 -17.59 -0.29 12.90
CA ASP A 241 -18.25 -1.56 13.22
C ASP A 241 -17.90 -2.07 14.61
N ASN A 242 -17.08 -1.38 15.41
CA ASN A 242 -16.60 -1.83 16.73
C ASN A 242 -16.05 -3.27 16.70
N ILE A 243 -15.10 -3.54 15.81
CA ILE A 243 -14.46 -4.86 15.68
C ILE A 243 -13.47 -5.09 16.83
N ASP A 244 -13.60 -6.23 17.50
CA ASP A 244 -12.72 -6.63 18.61
C ASP A 244 -11.47 -7.35 18.13
N LEU A 245 -11.56 -8.10 17.03
CA LEU A 245 -10.46 -8.89 16.47
C LEU A 245 -10.47 -8.88 14.93
N LEU A 246 -9.35 -8.50 14.32
CA LEU A 246 -9.09 -8.62 12.88
C LEU A 246 -8.23 -9.86 12.60
N LEU A 247 -8.71 -10.74 11.73
CA LEU A 247 -7.98 -11.91 11.26
C LEU A 247 -7.49 -11.66 9.83
N LEU A 248 -6.19 -11.42 9.69
CA LEU A 248 -5.57 -11.09 8.39
C LEU A 248 -5.23 -12.38 7.63
N CYS A 249 -5.96 -12.70 6.56
CA CYS A 249 -5.71 -13.89 5.76
C CYS A 249 -4.45 -13.75 4.89
N PRO A 250 -3.82 -14.87 4.49
CA PRO A 250 -2.72 -14.84 3.52
C PRO A 250 -3.14 -14.12 2.24
N GLY A 251 -2.20 -13.39 1.65
CA GLY A 251 -2.50 -12.51 0.52
C GLY A 251 -2.28 -11.05 0.89
N VAL A 252 -3.30 -10.22 0.68
CA VAL A 252 -3.30 -8.81 1.11
C VAL A 252 -3.07 -8.66 2.62
N GLY A 253 -3.51 -9.63 3.44
CA GLY A 253 -3.31 -9.59 4.89
C GLY A 253 -1.83 -9.67 5.29
N THR A 254 -1.00 -10.36 4.51
CA THR A 254 0.46 -10.39 4.71
C THR A 254 1.07 -9.02 4.49
N ALA A 255 0.64 -8.32 3.43
CA ALA A 255 1.10 -6.97 3.14
C ALA A 255 0.60 -5.95 4.18
N VAL A 256 -0.65 -6.09 4.65
CA VAL A 256 -1.22 -5.29 5.73
C VAL A 256 -0.44 -5.49 7.03
N GLU A 257 -0.13 -6.73 7.40
CA GLU A 257 0.69 -7.07 8.58
C GLU A 257 2.06 -6.38 8.49
N ARG A 258 2.74 -6.49 7.33
CA ARG A 258 4.05 -5.86 7.11
C ARG A 258 3.99 -4.35 7.28
N VAL A 259 3.00 -3.68 6.69
CA VAL A 259 2.85 -2.22 6.80
C VAL A 259 2.49 -1.79 8.22
N SER A 260 1.69 -2.59 8.93
CA SER A 260 1.23 -2.31 10.30
C SER A 260 2.36 -2.37 11.34
N GLN A 261 3.50 -2.98 11.00
CA GLN A 261 4.70 -2.99 11.85
C GLN A 261 5.37 -1.61 11.95
N HIS A 262 5.09 -0.69 11.01
CA HIS A 262 5.67 0.65 11.04
C HIS A 262 5.04 1.49 12.17
N PRO A 263 5.80 2.24 12.99
CA PRO A 263 5.27 3.00 14.12
C PRO A 263 4.19 4.03 13.77
N ASP A 264 4.32 4.64 12.58
CA ASP A 264 3.38 5.65 12.08
C ASP A 264 2.17 5.05 11.33
N ALA A 265 2.08 3.73 11.16
CA ALA A 265 0.93 3.12 10.48
C ALA A 265 -0.36 3.28 11.32
N PRO A 266 -1.54 3.27 10.68
CA PRO A 266 -2.82 3.22 11.40
C PRO A 266 -2.86 2.10 12.44
N GLN A 267 -3.19 2.45 13.67
CA GLN A 267 -3.34 1.48 14.75
C GLN A 267 -4.64 0.72 14.58
N LEU A 268 -4.55 -0.43 13.90
CA LEU A 268 -5.64 -1.38 13.79
C LEU A 268 -6.10 -1.80 15.19
N SER A 269 -7.39 -2.15 15.27
CA SER A 269 -7.91 -2.94 16.40
C SER A 269 -7.07 -4.22 16.54
N ARG A 270 -7.16 -4.89 17.69
CA ARG A 270 -6.40 -6.12 17.94
C ARG A 270 -6.48 -7.02 16.69
N HIS A 271 -5.33 -7.34 16.12
CA HIS A 271 -5.23 -8.11 14.88
C HIS A 271 -4.26 -9.26 15.07
N GLY A 272 -4.39 -10.27 14.21
CA GLY A 272 -3.41 -11.33 14.10
C GLY A 272 -3.36 -11.87 12.68
N TYR A 273 -2.16 -12.23 12.26
CA TYR A 273 -1.94 -12.90 10.98
C TYR A 273 -2.51 -14.32 11.01
N PHE A 274 -3.67 -14.48 10.38
CA PHE A 274 -4.45 -15.71 10.37
C PHE A 274 -3.98 -16.60 9.22
N CYS A 275 -2.83 -17.25 9.41
CA CYS A 275 -2.15 -18.07 8.40
C CYS A 275 -2.87 -19.42 8.14
N ILE A 276 -4.08 -19.36 7.61
CA ILE A 276 -4.89 -20.53 7.27
C ILE A 276 -5.40 -20.38 5.84
N GLY A 277 -5.15 -21.39 5.00
CA GLY A 277 -5.57 -21.38 3.61
C GLY A 277 -7.09 -21.50 3.42
N PRO A 278 -7.65 -20.97 2.31
CA PRO A 278 -9.07 -21.10 2.00
C PRO A 278 -9.59 -22.55 1.97
N SER A 279 -8.78 -23.49 1.47
CA SER A 279 -9.10 -24.92 1.41
C SER A 279 -9.31 -25.52 2.80
N VAL A 280 -8.46 -25.12 3.78
CA VAL A 280 -8.55 -25.56 5.17
C VAL A 280 -9.84 -25.10 5.82
N ILE A 281 -10.22 -23.84 5.63
CA ILE A 281 -11.45 -23.25 6.19
C ILE A 281 -12.67 -23.96 5.60
N MET A 282 -12.70 -24.16 4.28
CA MET A 282 -13.77 -24.88 3.60
C MET A 282 -13.88 -26.33 4.10
N LEU A 283 -12.75 -27.04 4.25
CA LEU A 283 -12.73 -28.41 4.78
C LEU A 283 -13.18 -28.45 6.24
N ALA A 284 -12.79 -27.49 7.07
CA ALA A 284 -13.20 -27.42 8.48
C ALA A 284 -14.72 -27.32 8.64
N GLY A 285 -15.43 -26.64 7.73
CA GLY A 285 -16.91 -26.64 7.74
C GLY A 285 -17.56 -27.90 7.15
N THR A 286 -16.79 -28.78 6.50
CA THR A 286 -17.34 -29.93 5.77
C THR A 286 -17.58 -31.12 6.69
N HIS A 287 -18.78 -31.67 6.67
CA HIS A 287 -19.19 -32.80 7.50
C HIS A 287 -20.16 -33.70 6.73
N ASP A 288 -20.46 -34.86 7.29
CA ASP A 288 -21.29 -35.86 6.61
C ASP A 288 -22.63 -35.29 6.09
N ARG A 289 -23.35 -34.48 6.85
CA ARG A 289 -24.66 -33.96 6.39
C ARG A 289 -24.62 -32.95 5.23
N ASN A 290 -23.47 -32.35 4.92
CA ASN A 290 -23.34 -31.28 3.91
C ASN A 290 -22.33 -31.63 2.80
N PHE A 291 -21.72 -32.81 2.83
CA PHE A 291 -20.68 -33.21 1.89
C PHE A 291 -21.16 -33.15 0.44
N ASP A 292 -22.34 -33.72 0.15
CA ASP A 292 -22.87 -33.78 -1.21
C ASP A 292 -23.19 -32.38 -1.77
N THR A 293 -23.60 -31.45 -0.90
CA THR A 293 -23.84 -30.04 -1.28
C THR A 293 -22.56 -29.22 -1.41
N ARG A 294 -21.42 -29.72 -0.94
CA ARG A 294 -20.14 -29.01 -0.92
C ARG A 294 -19.09 -29.59 -1.86
N ILE A 295 -19.39 -30.70 -2.51
CA ILE A 295 -18.45 -31.35 -3.43
C ILE A 295 -18.02 -30.42 -4.58
N ASP A 296 -18.88 -29.50 -5.00
CA ASP A 296 -18.56 -28.47 -6.00
C ASP A 296 -17.45 -27.53 -5.51
N MET A 297 -17.43 -27.20 -4.21
CA MET A 297 -16.38 -26.37 -3.62
C MET A 297 -15.05 -27.13 -3.53
N LEU A 298 -15.08 -28.45 -3.35
CA LEU A 298 -13.88 -29.30 -3.39
C LEU A 298 -13.28 -29.36 -4.81
N LEU A 299 -14.15 -29.38 -5.82
CA LEU A 299 -13.80 -29.43 -7.24
C LEU A 299 -13.46 -28.05 -7.82
N ALA A 300 -13.73 -26.96 -7.09
CA ALA A 300 -13.44 -25.61 -7.56
C ALA A 300 -11.95 -25.46 -7.89
N GLY A 301 -11.65 -24.98 -9.10
CA GLY A 301 -10.28 -24.83 -9.59
C GLY A 301 -9.51 -26.15 -9.71
N ALA A 302 -10.19 -27.28 -9.91
CA ALA A 302 -9.55 -28.58 -10.18
C ALA A 302 -9.12 -28.76 -11.64
N HIS A 303 -9.73 -28.03 -12.59
CA HIS A 303 -9.38 -28.14 -14.01
C HIS A 303 -7.90 -27.77 -14.22
N GLY A 304 -7.19 -28.57 -15.02
CA GLY A 304 -5.76 -28.42 -15.26
C GLY A 304 -4.86 -29.12 -14.24
N LEU A 305 -5.39 -29.55 -13.10
CA LEU A 305 -4.68 -30.37 -12.12
C LEU A 305 -4.82 -31.86 -12.46
N ARG A 306 -3.95 -32.68 -11.89
CA ARG A 306 -4.11 -34.13 -11.82
C ARG A 306 -4.86 -34.54 -10.55
N THR A 307 -5.41 -35.74 -10.52
CA THR A 307 -6.18 -36.24 -9.36
C THR A 307 -5.37 -36.21 -8.07
N PHE A 308 -4.11 -36.69 -8.10
CA PHE A 308 -3.26 -36.64 -6.91
C PHE A 308 -2.94 -35.21 -6.49
N GLU A 309 -2.86 -34.27 -7.44
CA GLU A 309 -2.57 -32.87 -7.14
C GLU A 309 -3.73 -32.20 -6.41
N LEU A 310 -4.96 -32.48 -6.84
CA LEU A 310 -6.17 -32.06 -6.14
C LEU A 310 -6.25 -32.66 -4.73
N LEU A 311 -5.97 -33.95 -4.58
CA LEU A 311 -6.02 -34.62 -3.26
C LEU A 311 -4.99 -34.03 -2.31
N GLN A 312 -3.76 -33.78 -2.78
CA GLN A 312 -2.72 -33.15 -1.98
C GLN A 312 -3.06 -31.68 -1.64
N ARG A 313 -3.70 -30.90 -2.53
CA ARG A 313 -4.20 -29.54 -2.20
C ARG A 313 -5.21 -29.55 -1.04
N LEU A 314 -5.93 -30.65 -0.87
CA LEU A 314 -6.90 -30.85 0.21
C LEU A 314 -6.28 -31.54 1.44
N ASP A 315 -4.97 -31.82 1.42
CA ASP A 315 -4.25 -32.68 2.36
C ASP A 315 -4.93 -34.06 2.57
N VAL A 316 -5.51 -34.60 1.50
CA VAL A 316 -6.14 -35.92 1.47
C VAL A 316 -5.12 -36.92 0.94
N PRO A 317 -4.83 -38.02 1.67
CA PRO A 317 -3.93 -39.06 1.18
C PRO A 317 -4.40 -39.62 -0.16
N ALA A 318 -3.52 -39.66 -1.16
CA ALA A 318 -3.84 -40.25 -2.44
C ALA A 318 -3.89 -41.80 -2.33
N PRO A 319 -4.87 -42.46 -2.99
CA PRO A 319 -4.77 -43.90 -3.23
C PRO A 319 -3.48 -44.24 -4.01
N ALA A 320 -3.07 -45.50 -3.99
CA ALA A 320 -1.94 -45.94 -4.81
C ALA A 320 -2.21 -45.66 -6.30
N SER A 321 -1.18 -45.23 -7.06
CA SER A 321 -1.32 -44.81 -8.46
C SER A 321 -2.05 -45.83 -9.34
N PHE A 322 -1.84 -47.14 -9.13
CA PHE A 322 -2.53 -48.18 -9.90
C PHE A 322 -4.05 -48.19 -9.64
N VAL A 323 -4.52 -47.84 -8.44
CA VAL A 323 -5.95 -47.75 -8.12
C VAL A 323 -6.59 -46.60 -8.87
N LEU A 324 -5.91 -45.46 -8.94
CA LEU A 324 -6.37 -44.31 -9.70
C LEU A 324 -6.36 -44.60 -11.21
N ALA A 325 -5.33 -45.30 -11.71
CA ALA A 325 -5.26 -45.72 -13.10
C ALA A 325 -6.42 -46.68 -13.48
N ASP A 326 -6.72 -47.67 -12.64
CA ASP A 326 -7.79 -48.65 -12.88
C ASP A 326 -9.19 -48.01 -12.98
N ILE A 327 -9.42 -46.87 -12.32
CA ILE A 327 -10.68 -46.14 -12.39
C ILE A 327 -10.68 -45.02 -13.44
N GLY A 328 -9.59 -44.84 -14.20
CA GLY A 328 -9.47 -43.81 -15.25
C GLY A 328 -9.07 -42.41 -14.75
N LEU A 329 -8.43 -42.32 -13.58
CA LEU A 329 -7.97 -41.08 -12.94
C LEU A 329 -6.45 -41.11 -12.64
N GLY A 330 -5.68 -41.86 -13.43
CA GLY A 330 -4.23 -42.07 -13.25
C GLY A 330 -3.39 -40.79 -13.30
N ASP A 331 -2.10 -40.93 -13.00
CA ASP A 331 -1.16 -39.81 -12.81
C ASP A 331 -0.93 -38.95 -14.08
N ASP A 332 -1.27 -39.46 -15.26
CA ASP A 332 -1.20 -38.79 -16.54
C ASP A 332 -2.51 -38.06 -16.92
N VAL A 333 -3.59 -38.28 -16.18
CA VAL A 333 -4.91 -37.70 -16.47
C VAL A 333 -5.00 -36.28 -15.90
N ILE A 334 -5.21 -35.31 -16.80
CA ILE A 334 -5.51 -33.93 -16.45
C ILE A 334 -7.02 -33.78 -16.29
N ILE A 335 -7.44 -33.18 -15.18
CA ILE A 335 -8.84 -32.92 -14.87
C ILE A 335 -9.36 -31.84 -15.81
N ASP A 336 -10.50 -32.13 -16.44
CA ASP A 336 -11.23 -31.28 -17.37
C ASP A 336 -12.74 -31.56 -17.26
N SER A 337 -13.54 -30.91 -18.10
CA SER A 337 -15.00 -31.11 -18.12
C SER A 337 -15.45 -32.55 -18.41
N THR A 338 -14.61 -33.37 -19.05
CA THR A 338 -14.95 -34.76 -19.41
C THR A 338 -14.66 -35.74 -18.28
N THR A 339 -13.61 -35.48 -17.52
CA THR A 339 -13.15 -36.29 -16.39
C THR A 339 -13.77 -35.88 -15.06
N GLU A 340 -14.23 -34.63 -14.92
CA GLU A 340 -14.86 -34.11 -13.69
C GLU A 340 -16.03 -34.99 -13.17
N PRO A 341 -16.96 -35.52 -13.99
CA PRO A 341 -18.03 -36.38 -13.49
C PRO A 341 -17.52 -37.68 -12.84
N LEU A 342 -16.43 -38.24 -13.38
CA LEU A 342 -15.76 -39.42 -12.82
C LEU A 342 -15.05 -39.07 -11.52
N LEU A 343 -14.33 -37.95 -11.49
CA LEU A 343 -13.69 -37.42 -10.29
C LEU A 343 -14.69 -37.16 -9.17
N ARG A 344 -15.84 -36.56 -9.48
CA ARG A 344 -16.95 -36.33 -8.53
C ARG A 344 -17.43 -37.64 -7.90
N ARG A 345 -17.62 -38.69 -8.71
CA ARG A 345 -17.99 -40.02 -8.20
C ARG A 345 -16.90 -40.61 -7.32
N PHE A 346 -15.64 -40.43 -7.69
CA PHE A 346 -14.50 -40.85 -6.89
C PHE A 346 -14.46 -40.13 -5.54
N LEU A 347 -14.55 -38.79 -5.50
CA LEU A 347 -14.58 -38.02 -4.24
C LEU A 347 -15.78 -38.42 -3.36
N GLY A 348 -16.93 -38.73 -3.97
CA GLY A 348 -18.09 -39.30 -3.28
C GLY A 348 -17.80 -40.65 -2.62
N ALA A 349 -17.11 -41.55 -3.32
CA ALA A 349 -16.69 -42.84 -2.75
C ALA A 349 -15.57 -42.68 -1.71
N TYR A 350 -14.69 -41.71 -1.89
CA TYR A 350 -13.56 -41.40 -1.01
C TYR A 350 -13.91 -40.44 0.15
N ARG A 351 -15.19 -40.11 0.29
CA ARG A 351 -15.76 -39.17 1.27
C ARG A 351 -15.22 -39.36 2.67
N TRP A 352 -15.09 -40.60 3.14
CA TRP A 352 -14.70 -40.86 4.52
C TRP A 352 -13.25 -40.45 4.82
N GLU A 353 -12.35 -40.55 3.84
CA GLU A 353 -10.98 -40.04 4.00
C GLU A 353 -10.96 -38.51 4.01
N ILE A 354 -11.72 -37.87 3.13
CA ILE A 354 -11.88 -36.41 3.11
C ILE A 354 -12.46 -35.91 4.45
N LEU A 355 -13.46 -36.62 4.99
CA LEU A 355 -14.08 -36.26 6.28
C LEU A 355 -13.14 -36.45 7.48
N LYS A 356 -12.12 -37.33 7.40
CA LYS A 356 -11.07 -37.40 8.44
C LYS A 356 -10.24 -36.13 8.45
N VAL A 357 -9.80 -35.67 7.28
CA VAL A 357 -9.06 -34.42 7.11
C VAL A 357 -9.88 -33.22 7.57
N ALA A 358 -11.16 -33.16 7.18
CA ALA A 358 -12.10 -32.13 7.63
C ALA A 358 -12.21 -32.03 9.16
N ARG A 359 -12.28 -33.17 9.87
CA ARG A 359 -12.30 -33.20 11.34
C ARG A 359 -10.99 -32.71 11.96
N ARG A 360 -9.84 -33.07 11.40
CA ARG A 360 -8.53 -32.61 11.85
C ARG A 360 -8.41 -31.10 11.68
N ASN A 361 -8.73 -30.59 10.49
CA ASN A 361 -8.72 -29.16 10.18
C ASN A 361 -9.70 -28.38 11.07
N ARG A 362 -10.89 -28.91 11.36
CA ARG A 362 -11.84 -28.26 12.29
C ARG A 362 -11.28 -28.11 13.71
N ARG A 363 -10.60 -29.13 14.22
CA ARG A 363 -9.94 -29.07 15.55
C ARG A 363 -8.78 -28.07 15.55
N GLY A 364 -7.93 -28.12 14.52
CA GLY A 364 -6.83 -27.18 14.36
C GLY A 364 -7.33 -25.73 14.25
N LEU A 365 -8.38 -25.50 13.45
CA LEU A 365 -9.02 -24.18 13.31
C LEU A 365 -9.55 -23.66 14.65
N PHE A 366 -10.25 -24.50 15.42
CA PHE A 366 -10.76 -24.13 16.74
C PHE A 366 -9.65 -23.63 17.66
N ARG A 367 -8.57 -24.41 17.78
CA ARG A 367 -7.43 -24.07 18.65
C ARG A 367 -6.67 -22.86 18.14
N SER A 368 -6.41 -22.77 16.83
CA SER A 368 -5.75 -21.61 16.23
C SER A 368 -6.52 -20.33 16.53
N LEU A 369 -7.85 -20.32 16.44
CA LEU A 369 -8.66 -19.15 16.80
C LEU A 369 -8.58 -18.80 18.29
N LEU A 370 -8.54 -19.79 19.18
CA LEU A 370 -8.29 -19.54 20.61
C LEU A 370 -6.91 -18.95 20.86
N ASP A 371 -5.88 -19.38 20.14
CA ASP A 371 -4.52 -18.85 20.25
C ASP A 371 -4.44 -17.38 19.77
N HIS A 372 -5.25 -17.02 18.76
CA HIS A 372 -5.45 -15.62 18.35
C HIS A 372 -6.29 -14.82 19.38
N GLY A 373 -6.84 -15.50 20.40
CA GLY A 373 -7.59 -14.96 21.51
C GLY A 373 -9.04 -14.63 21.18
N LEU A 374 -9.62 -15.38 20.25
CA LEU A 374 -11.06 -15.37 19.99
C LEU A 374 -11.82 -15.74 21.28
N ALA A 375 -12.79 -14.91 21.64
CA ALA A 375 -13.65 -15.13 22.80
C ALA A 375 -15.13 -14.97 22.43
N PRO A 376 -16.07 -15.57 23.20
CA PRO A 376 -17.49 -15.37 22.98
C PRO A 376 -17.89 -13.90 23.02
N LYS A 377 -18.89 -13.55 22.22
CA LYS A 377 -19.48 -12.21 22.02
C LYS A 377 -18.57 -11.19 21.35
N MET A 378 -17.39 -11.59 20.90
CA MET A 378 -16.54 -10.72 20.09
C MET A 378 -17.13 -10.49 18.70
N ARG A 379 -16.85 -9.32 18.15
CA ARG A 379 -17.06 -8.95 16.75
C ARG A 379 -15.75 -9.14 16.01
N VAL A 380 -15.75 -10.05 15.05
CA VAL A 380 -14.53 -10.58 14.43
C VAL A 380 -14.60 -10.33 12.94
N ALA A 381 -13.57 -9.70 12.38
CA ALA A 381 -13.51 -9.43 10.95
C ALA A 381 -12.44 -10.29 10.28
N LEU A 382 -12.85 -11.05 9.27
CA LEU A 382 -11.95 -11.76 8.36
C LEU A 382 -11.54 -10.81 7.24
N VAL A 383 -10.23 -10.63 7.04
CA VAL A 383 -9.67 -9.71 6.06
C VAL A 383 -9.00 -10.50 4.95
N ASP A 384 -9.45 -10.34 3.70
CA ASP A 384 -8.87 -10.98 2.52
C ASP A 384 -8.87 -10.07 1.30
N ILE A 385 -8.31 -10.55 0.17
CA ILE A 385 -8.45 -9.83 -1.10
C ILE A 385 -9.93 -9.76 -1.46
N GLY A 386 -10.61 -10.91 -1.42
CA GLY A 386 -12.03 -11.08 -1.66
C GLY A 386 -12.44 -10.76 -3.11
N TRP A 387 -13.43 -11.50 -3.61
CA TRP A 387 -14.02 -11.27 -4.93
C TRP A 387 -15.54 -11.35 -4.86
N ASP A 388 -16.06 -12.36 -4.17
CA ASP A 388 -17.49 -12.63 -4.11
C ASP A 388 -17.98 -13.06 -2.71
N GLY A 389 -17.11 -13.03 -1.70
CA GLY A 389 -17.43 -13.42 -0.32
C GLY A 389 -17.38 -14.92 -0.01
N THR A 390 -16.90 -15.77 -0.92
CA THR A 390 -16.83 -17.23 -0.72
C THR A 390 -16.04 -17.64 0.53
N LEU A 391 -14.93 -16.95 0.81
CA LEU A 391 -14.11 -17.22 2.00
C LEU A 391 -14.86 -16.93 3.30
N LEU A 392 -15.52 -15.77 3.38
CA LEU A 392 -16.35 -15.40 4.53
C LEU A 392 -17.46 -16.43 4.77
N GLU A 393 -18.20 -16.82 3.72
CA GLU A 393 -19.26 -17.83 3.86
C GLU A 393 -18.70 -19.16 4.37
N SER A 394 -17.57 -19.60 3.82
CA SER A 394 -16.89 -20.81 4.27
C SER A 394 -16.47 -20.73 5.74
N PHE A 395 -15.96 -19.56 6.16
CA PHE A 395 -15.54 -19.31 7.53
C PHE A 395 -16.71 -19.29 8.51
N VAL A 396 -17.81 -18.58 8.20
CA VAL A 396 -19.03 -18.56 9.00
C VAL A 396 -19.58 -19.99 9.18
N GLN A 397 -19.63 -20.76 8.11
CA GLN A 397 -20.09 -22.14 8.17
C GLN A 397 -19.11 -23.06 8.92
N ALA A 398 -17.81 -22.79 8.86
CA ALA A 398 -16.82 -23.55 9.62
C ALA A 398 -16.96 -23.31 11.12
N LEU A 399 -17.33 -22.09 11.53
CA LEU A 399 -17.53 -21.72 12.94
C LEU A 399 -18.93 -21.99 13.47
N GLU A 400 -19.83 -22.50 12.63
CA GLU A 400 -21.20 -22.80 13.03
C GLU A 400 -21.19 -23.76 14.23
N HIS A 401 -21.83 -23.33 15.33
CA HIS A 401 -21.85 -24.04 16.61
C HIS A 401 -20.49 -24.21 17.34
N MET A 402 -19.40 -23.60 16.85
CA MET A 402 -18.09 -23.61 17.51
C MET A 402 -17.90 -22.42 18.44
N PHE A 403 -18.34 -21.23 18.02
CA PHE A 403 -18.20 -19.99 18.77
C PHE A 403 -19.48 -19.15 18.69
N ASP A 404 -19.79 -18.46 19.78
CA ASP A 404 -20.82 -17.41 19.82
C ASP A 404 -20.14 -16.08 19.50
N VAL A 405 -19.97 -15.75 18.22
CA VAL A 405 -19.28 -14.52 17.75
C VAL A 405 -20.04 -13.92 16.58
N GLU A 406 -19.90 -12.60 16.40
CA GLU A 406 -20.44 -11.91 15.24
C GLU A 406 -19.34 -11.74 14.20
N ILE A 407 -19.58 -12.24 12.98
CA ILE A 407 -18.55 -12.34 11.94
C ILE A 407 -18.78 -11.26 10.88
N PHE A 408 -17.69 -10.58 10.51
CA PHE A 408 -17.59 -9.58 9.46
C PHE A 408 -16.60 -10.07 8.40
N GLY A 409 -16.80 -9.68 7.15
CA GLY A 409 -15.83 -9.86 6.08
C GLY A 409 -15.45 -8.53 5.47
N TYR A 410 -14.14 -8.28 5.43
CA TYR A 410 -13.52 -7.08 4.90
C TYR A 410 -12.61 -7.44 3.74
N CYS A 411 -13.08 -7.18 2.53
CA CYS A 411 -12.36 -7.50 1.30
C CYS A 411 -11.66 -6.27 0.73
N LEU A 412 -10.51 -6.46 0.08
CA LEU A 412 -9.95 -5.43 -0.79
C LEU A 412 -10.90 -5.13 -1.96
N CYS A 413 -11.39 -6.18 -2.63
CA CYS A 413 -12.30 -6.09 -3.76
C CYS A 413 -13.57 -6.92 -3.53
N LEU A 414 -14.70 -6.42 -4.02
CA LEU A 414 -15.96 -7.15 -3.98
C LEU A 414 -16.74 -6.85 -5.25
N LEU A 415 -16.75 -7.83 -6.15
CA LEU A 415 -17.35 -7.73 -7.48
C LEU A 415 -18.87 -7.63 -7.38
N ASP A 416 -19.47 -6.97 -8.35
CA ASP A 416 -20.93 -6.76 -8.40
C ASP A 416 -21.66 -7.87 -9.18
N ASN A 417 -21.49 -9.12 -8.72
CA ASN A 417 -22.16 -10.28 -9.31
C ASN A 417 -23.30 -10.82 -8.41
N GLN A 418 -24.09 -11.76 -8.95
CA GLN A 418 -25.24 -12.32 -8.25
C GLN A 418 -24.87 -12.99 -6.91
N GLU A 419 -23.79 -13.77 -6.88
CA GLU A 419 -23.36 -14.48 -5.67
C GLU A 419 -22.84 -13.51 -4.61
N SER A 420 -22.06 -12.49 -5.01
CA SER A 420 -21.60 -11.42 -4.14
C SER A 420 -22.78 -10.69 -3.48
N ARG A 421 -23.78 -10.27 -4.26
CA ARG A 421 -25.01 -9.62 -3.75
C ARG A 421 -25.78 -10.53 -2.80
N ARG A 422 -25.91 -11.82 -3.13
CA ARG A 422 -26.56 -12.83 -2.28
C ARG A 422 -25.85 -12.94 -0.93
N ARG A 423 -24.50 -12.93 -0.92
CA ARG A 423 -23.71 -13.02 0.30
C ARG A 423 -23.76 -11.73 1.12
N GLN A 424 -23.72 -10.55 0.48
CA GLN A 424 -23.93 -9.27 1.16
C GLN A 424 -25.31 -9.15 1.82
N GLY A 425 -26.35 -9.78 1.24
CA GLY A 425 -27.68 -9.84 1.85
C GLY A 425 -27.80 -10.78 3.04
N ARG A 426 -26.81 -11.67 3.25
CA ARG A 426 -26.81 -12.69 4.32
C ARG A 426 -25.76 -12.45 5.40
N PHE A 427 -24.65 -11.81 5.06
CA PHE A 427 -23.48 -11.64 5.91
C PHE A 427 -23.03 -10.18 5.96
N ASN A 428 -22.33 -9.80 7.02
CA ASN A 428 -21.71 -8.49 7.18
C ASN A 428 -20.45 -8.37 6.30
N LEU A 429 -20.65 -8.31 4.98
CA LEU A 429 -19.59 -8.31 3.97
C LEU A 429 -19.42 -6.93 3.34
N LYS A 430 -18.22 -6.36 3.45
CA LYS A 430 -17.87 -5.04 2.92
C LYS A 430 -16.56 -5.14 2.15
N GLY A 431 -16.41 -4.30 1.13
CA GLY A 431 -15.16 -4.20 0.37
C GLY A 431 -14.74 -2.75 0.17
N LEU A 432 -13.42 -2.48 0.15
CA LEU A 432 -12.88 -1.17 -0.22
C LEU A 432 -13.30 -0.82 -1.66
N PHE A 433 -13.00 -1.71 -2.61
CA PHE A 433 -13.49 -1.63 -3.97
C PHE A 433 -14.78 -2.42 -4.07
N SER A 434 -15.90 -1.73 -4.19
CA SER A 434 -17.22 -2.33 -4.29
C SER A 434 -18.15 -1.44 -5.08
N ARG A 435 -19.39 -1.90 -5.32
CA ARG A 435 -20.43 -1.09 -5.97
C ARG A 435 -20.68 0.26 -5.26
N ALA A 436 -20.36 0.36 -3.97
CA ALA A 436 -20.53 1.60 -3.22
C ALA A 436 -19.41 2.62 -3.47
N SER A 437 -18.23 2.19 -3.92
CA SER A 437 -17.05 3.04 -4.09
C SER A 437 -16.58 3.19 -5.54
N LEU A 438 -16.97 2.26 -6.43
CA LEU A 438 -16.57 2.26 -7.83
C LEU A 438 -17.75 2.00 -8.78
N PRO A 439 -17.71 2.58 -10.00
CA PRO A 439 -18.62 2.21 -11.09
C PRO A 439 -18.49 0.74 -11.48
N ALA A 440 -19.59 0.13 -11.94
CA ALA A 440 -19.64 -1.29 -12.33
C ALA A 440 -18.58 -1.67 -13.38
N GLU A 441 -18.40 -0.85 -14.42
CA GLU A 441 -17.41 -1.07 -15.48
C GLU A 441 -15.97 -1.20 -14.93
N ARG A 442 -15.62 -0.38 -13.94
CA ARG A 442 -14.29 -0.41 -13.31
C ARG A 442 -14.13 -1.69 -12.47
N LEU A 443 -15.16 -2.12 -11.75
CA LEU A 443 -15.14 -3.38 -11.00
C LEU A 443 -15.05 -4.60 -11.92
N GLU A 444 -15.74 -4.59 -13.06
CA GLU A 444 -15.65 -5.65 -14.07
C GLU A 444 -14.24 -5.75 -14.65
N SER A 445 -13.61 -4.61 -14.97
CA SER A 445 -12.23 -4.56 -15.45
C SER A 445 -11.23 -5.10 -14.41
N ILE A 446 -11.38 -4.72 -13.14
CA ILE A 446 -10.58 -5.27 -12.03
C ILE A 446 -10.80 -6.79 -11.92
N GLY A 447 -12.06 -7.25 -11.99
CA GLY A 447 -12.41 -8.67 -11.91
C GLY A 447 -11.85 -9.50 -13.06
N ALA A 448 -11.75 -8.93 -14.27
CA ALA A 448 -11.12 -9.59 -15.42
C ALA A 448 -9.62 -9.85 -15.19
N ASN A 449 -8.95 -9.00 -14.40
CA ASN A 449 -7.53 -9.10 -14.07
C ASN A 449 -7.25 -9.74 -12.69
N ARG A 450 -8.23 -10.42 -12.09
CA ARG A 450 -8.12 -11.01 -10.74
C ARG A 450 -6.85 -11.81 -10.50
N ALA A 451 -6.42 -12.63 -11.46
CA ALA A 451 -5.25 -13.49 -11.31
C ALA A 451 -3.95 -12.69 -11.23
N ALA A 452 -3.83 -11.59 -11.99
CA ALA A 452 -2.68 -10.70 -11.91
C ALA A 452 -2.64 -9.96 -10.57
N ILE A 453 -3.81 -9.54 -10.07
CA ILE A 453 -3.94 -8.87 -8.77
C ILE A 453 -3.65 -9.83 -7.61
N GLU A 454 -4.12 -11.07 -7.67
CA GLU A 454 -3.78 -12.11 -6.69
C GLU A 454 -2.28 -12.39 -6.67
N LEU A 455 -1.66 -12.45 -7.86
CA LEU A 455 -0.22 -12.67 -7.99
C LEU A 455 0.60 -11.55 -7.32
N LEU A 456 0.16 -10.29 -7.42
CA LEU A 456 0.78 -9.14 -6.72
C LEU A 456 0.81 -9.32 -5.20
N PHE A 457 -0.18 -10.01 -4.63
CA PHE A 457 -0.30 -10.22 -3.19
C PHE A 457 0.08 -11.63 -2.74
N THR A 458 0.82 -12.38 -3.55
CA THR A 458 1.23 -13.75 -3.18
C THR A 458 2.04 -13.72 -1.88
N PRO A 459 1.67 -14.48 -0.83
CA PRO A 459 2.41 -14.49 0.43
C PRO A 459 3.82 -15.09 0.24
N PRO A 460 4.85 -14.63 1.00
CA PRO A 460 6.22 -15.12 0.92
C PRO A 460 6.41 -16.42 1.73
N HIS A 461 5.46 -17.33 1.62
CA HIS A 461 5.51 -18.66 2.21
C HIS A 461 4.58 -19.59 1.45
N ARG A 462 4.74 -20.89 1.66
CA ARG A 462 3.89 -21.92 1.03
C ARG A 462 2.44 -21.82 1.50
N GLU A 463 1.53 -22.24 0.63
CA GLU A 463 0.11 -22.33 0.98
C GLU A 463 -0.11 -23.36 2.10
N ILE A 464 -0.90 -22.99 3.11
CA ILE A 464 -1.28 -23.90 4.19
C ILE A 464 -2.53 -24.68 3.76
N ILE A 465 -2.37 -25.98 3.53
CA ILE A 465 -3.39 -26.90 3.02
C ILE A 465 -4.03 -27.76 4.11
N GLY A 466 -3.46 -27.75 5.32
CA GLY A 466 -3.97 -28.49 6.46
C GLY A 466 -3.52 -27.93 7.79
N LEU A 467 -4.16 -28.38 8.86
CA LEU A 467 -3.74 -28.11 10.23
C LEU A 467 -3.61 -29.44 10.95
N ASP A 468 -2.43 -29.69 11.52
CA ASP A 468 -2.23 -30.81 12.43
C ASP A 468 -2.43 -30.36 13.88
N ASP A 469 -3.21 -31.13 14.61
CA ASP A 469 -3.64 -30.79 15.95
C ASP A 469 -2.81 -31.53 17.00
N LEU A 470 -1.54 -31.16 17.11
CA LEU A 470 -0.61 -31.76 18.06
C LEU A 470 -0.97 -31.36 19.51
N PRO A 471 -0.54 -32.14 20.52
CA PRO A 471 -0.87 -31.86 21.91
C PRO A 471 -0.41 -30.49 22.43
N THR A 472 0.68 -29.94 21.88
CA THR A 472 1.34 -28.72 22.37
C THR A 472 1.03 -27.48 21.55
N ALA A 473 0.74 -27.62 20.25
CA ALA A 473 0.45 -26.52 19.34
C ALA A 473 -0.25 -27.02 18.08
N VAL A 474 -1.01 -26.15 17.42
CA VAL A 474 -1.49 -26.40 16.06
C VAL A 474 -0.31 -26.18 15.11
N GLN A 475 0.02 -27.18 14.29
CA GLN A 475 1.06 -27.05 13.26
C GLN A 475 0.41 -26.91 11.88
N PRO A 476 0.76 -25.87 11.09
CA PRO A 476 0.29 -25.76 9.73
C PRO A 476 0.95 -26.82 8.84
N ILE A 477 0.19 -27.39 7.92
CA ILE A 477 0.67 -28.31 6.89
C ILE A 477 0.80 -27.51 5.60
N GLU A 478 2.03 -27.36 5.13
CA GLU A 478 2.34 -26.64 3.89
C GLU A 478 2.15 -27.51 2.65
N SER A 479 1.73 -26.89 1.55
CA SER A 479 1.62 -27.57 0.26
C SER A 479 3.00 -28.05 -0.20
N GLY A 480 3.03 -29.31 -0.66
CA GLY A 480 4.16 -29.86 -1.41
C GLY A 480 4.03 -29.70 -2.93
N ILE A 481 2.93 -29.11 -3.42
CA ILE A 481 2.64 -28.87 -4.84
C ILE A 481 2.74 -27.39 -5.15
N GLY A 482 3.14 -27.12 -6.39
CA GLY A 482 3.39 -25.78 -6.89
C GLY A 482 4.88 -25.47 -6.83
N PRO A 483 5.30 -24.32 -7.37
CA PRO A 483 6.68 -23.89 -7.21
C PRO A 483 6.99 -23.72 -5.72
N SER A 484 7.68 -24.71 -5.17
CA SER A 484 8.54 -24.59 -3.99
C SER A 484 9.84 -23.89 -4.39
N SER A 485 9.73 -22.78 -5.12
CA SER A 485 10.92 -22.02 -5.43
C SER A 485 11.10 -21.02 -4.31
N GLU A 486 12.23 -21.12 -3.61
CA GLU A 486 12.79 -20.01 -2.82
C GLU A 486 12.68 -18.68 -3.60
N ARG A 487 12.67 -18.76 -4.93
CA ARG A 487 12.35 -17.66 -5.83
C ARG A 487 10.95 -17.06 -5.69
N LEU A 488 9.87 -17.83 -5.61
CA LEU A 488 8.55 -17.25 -5.41
C LEU A 488 8.49 -16.52 -4.07
N GLU A 489 9.05 -17.11 -3.01
CA GLU A 489 9.16 -16.48 -1.71
C GLU A 489 10.00 -15.20 -1.76
N ALA A 490 11.15 -15.22 -2.48
CA ALA A 490 12.00 -14.05 -2.68
C ALA A 490 11.27 -12.94 -3.47
N VAL A 491 10.60 -13.30 -4.57
CA VAL A 491 9.82 -12.35 -5.39
C VAL A 491 8.68 -11.74 -4.57
N SER A 492 7.93 -12.54 -3.83
CA SER A 492 6.88 -12.06 -2.92
C SER A 492 7.42 -11.15 -1.82
N THR A 493 8.63 -11.45 -1.31
CA THR A 493 9.31 -10.61 -0.32
C THR A 493 9.70 -9.27 -0.93
N GLU A 494 10.30 -9.24 -2.12
CA GLU A 494 10.62 -7.99 -2.84
C GLU A 494 9.38 -7.13 -3.05
N VAL A 495 8.27 -7.71 -3.51
CA VAL A 495 7.00 -6.97 -3.67
C VAL A 495 6.53 -6.41 -2.33
N THR A 496 6.54 -7.23 -1.27
CA THR A 496 6.08 -6.84 0.07
C THR A 496 6.94 -5.75 0.70
N ASP A 497 8.25 -5.78 0.48
CA ASP A 497 9.16 -4.71 0.92
C ASP A 497 8.95 -3.43 0.13
N GLY A 498 8.71 -3.51 -1.19
CA GLY A 498 8.29 -2.36 -2.00
C GLY A 498 6.99 -1.72 -1.49
N ILE A 499 6.00 -2.53 -1.13
CA ILE A 499 4.74 -2.08 -0.51
C ILE A 499 5.03 -1.29 0.78
N ALA A 500 5.86 -1.84 1.65
CA ALA A 500 6.23 -1.19 2.92
C ALA A 500 7.02 0.11 2.70
N ALA A 501 7.93 0.14 1.70
CA ALA A 501 8.73 1.30 1.34
C ALA A 501 7.89 2.47 0.84
N PHE A 502 6.76 2.22 0.17
CA PHE A 502 5.77 3.26 -0.15
C PHE A 502 4.98 3.70 1.09
N ALA A 503 4.50 2.73 1.87
CA ALA A 503 3.59 2.99 2.97
C ALA A 503 4.23 3.80 4.10
N ALA A 504 5.52 3.58 4.38
CA ALA A 504 6.26 4.26 5.44
C ALA A 504 6.23 5.80 5.30
N PRO A 505 6.74 6.42 4.22
CA PRO A 505 6.71 7.87 4.07
C PRO A 505 5.28 8.44 3.99
N PHE A 506 4.33 7.71 3.41
CA PHE A 506 2.93 8.14 3.35
C PHE A 506 2.28 8.19 4.75
N ASN A 507 2.50 7.16 5.57
CA ASN A 507 1.98 7.10 6.93
C ASN A 507 2.68 8.11 7.86
N THR A 508 4.01 8.29 7.73
CA THR A 508 4.73 9.36 8.42
C THR A 508 4.15 10.74 8.08
N PHE A 509 3.84 10.98 6.79
CA PHE A 509 3.15 12.20 6.36
C PHE A 509 1.80 12.35 7.06
N CYS A 510 0.94 11.33 7.06
CA CYS A 510 -0.38 11.39 7.69
C CYS A 510 -0.27 11.71 9.19
N THR A 511 0.66 11.06 9.90
CA THR A 511 0.89 11.26 11.34
C THR A 511 1.40 12.67 11.63
N ARG A 512 2.44 13.15 10.95
CA ARG A 512 3.00 14.50 11.13
C ARG A 512 1.99 15.59 10.77
N ALA A 513 1.25 15.38 9.67
CA ALA A 513 0.23 16.31 9.21
C ALA A 513 -1.07 16.27 10.03
N ARG A 514 -1.23 15.30 10.94
CA ARG A 514 -2.49 14.98 11.63
C ARG A 514 -3.66 14.87 10.65
N PHE A 515 -3.41 14.17 9.57
CA PHE A 515 -4.29 14.04 8.43
C PHE A 515 -4.82 12.62 8.34
N GLN A 516 -6.14 12.50 8.19
CA GLN A 516 -6.78 11.22 7.87
C GLN A 516 -7.08 11.22 6.38
N PRO A 517 -6.39 10.38 5.58
CA PRO A 517 -6.62 10.32 4.15
C PRO A 517 -7.97 9.67 3.85
N GLU A 518 -8.57 10.09 2.73
CA GLU A 518 -9.65 9.33 2.12
C GLU A 518 -9.05 8.09 1.45
N PRO A 519 -9.45 6.86 1.83
CA PRO A 519 -8.79 5.65 1.35
C PRO A 519 -8.77 5.48 -0.18
N MET A 520 -9.86 5.82 -0.88
CA MET A 520 -9.94 5.66 -2.33
C MET A 520 -8.99 6.60 -3.08
N ALA A 521 -8.72 7.78 -2.53
CA ALA A 521 -7.76 8.74 -3.05
C ALA A 521 -6.32 8.17 -2.99
N VAL A 522 -5.97 7.47 -1.91
CA VAL A 522 -4.65 6.80 -1.78
C VAL A 522 -4.50 5.69 -2.82
N CYS A 523 -5.59 4.98 -3.14
CA CYS A 523 -5.58 3.88 -4.10
C CYS A 523 -5.56 4.30 -5.57
N GLN A 524 -5.65 5.60 -5.91
CA GLN A 524 -5.71 6.05 -7.31
C GLN A 524 -4.55 5.56 -8.19
N PRO A 525 -3.28 5.51 -7.72
CA PRO A 525 -2.19 4.95 -8.53
C PRO A 525 -2.41 3.49 -8.93
N PHE A 526 -2.99 2.67 -8.05
CA PHE A 526 -3.37 1.29 -8.37
C PHE A 526 -4.54 1.26 -9.36
N LEU A 527 -5.59 2.05 -9.10
CA LEU A 527 -6.78 2.09 -9.95
C LEU A 527 -6.49 2.61 -11.37
N ALA A 528 -5.43 3.39 -11.56
CA ALA A 528 -4.97 3.82 -12.87
C ALA A 528 -4.48 2.64 -13.74
N VAL A 529 -3.92 1.61 -13.11
CA VAL A 529 -3.27 0.48 -13.81
C VAL A 529 -3.97 -0.87 -13.60
N ALA A 530 -4.95 -0.97 -12.70
CA ALA A 530 -5.63 -2.23 -12.35
C ALA A 530 -6.36 -2.91 -13.53
N ALA A 531 -6.58 -2.18 -14.63
CA ALA A 531 -7.14 -2.68 -15.87
C ALA A 531 -6.10 -3.38 -16.78
N ASP A 532 -4.80 -3.22 -16.50
CA ASP A 532 -3.70 -3.82 -17.26
C ASP A 532 -2.98 -4.91 -16.43
N ALA A 533 -3.26 -6.18 -16.76
CA ALA A 533 -2.64 -7.32 -16.11
C ALA A 533 -1.11 -7.31 -16.20
N MET A 534 -0.52 -6.82 -17.30
CA MET A 534 0.93 -6.81 -17.48
C MET A 534 1.59 -5.75 -16.62
N THR A 535 0.94 -4.60 -16.41
CA THR A 535 1.46 -3.60 -15.48
C THR A 535 1.37 -4.09 -14.03
N VAL A 536 0.33 -4.85 -13.67
CA VAL A 536 0.11 -5.34 -12.31
C VAL A 536 0.95 -6.57 -11.96
N ALA A 537 1.29 -7.42 -12.93
CA ALA A 537 1.96 -8.71 -12.67
C ALA A 537 3.21 -8.97 -13.54
N GLY A 538 3.48 -8.16 -14.56
CA GLY A 538 4.56 -8.38 -15.51
C GLY A 538 5.94 -8.59 -14.87
N PRO A 539 6.37 -7.73 -13.92
CA PRO A 539 7.63 -7.93 -13.19
C PRO A 539 7.70 -9.27 -12.46
N VAL A 540 6.62 -9.68 -11.79
CA VAL A 540 6.54 -10.97 -11.08
C VAL A 540 6.63 -12.12 -12.06
N LEU A 541 5.85 -12.09 -13.15
CA LEU A 541 5.88 -13.12 -14.19
C LEU A 541 7.27 -13.23 -14.83
N ALA A 542 7.92 -12.11 -15.12
CA ALA A 542 9.26 -12.07 -15.68
C ALA A 542 10.31 -12.63 -14.71
N ALA A 543 10.20 -12.31 -13.41
CA ALA A 543 11.09 -12.84 -12.39
C ALA A 543 10.94 -14.37 -12.22
N LEU A 544 9.70 -14.87 -12.24
CA LEU A 544 9.41 -16.30 -12.14
C LEU A 544 9.85 -17.10 -13.39
N ALA A 545 9.86 -16.47 -14.57
CA ALA A 545 10.25 -17.10 -15.83
C ALA A 545 11.77 -17.28 -16.02
N LYS A 546 12.62 -16.61 -15.23
CA LYS A 546 14.08 -16.78 -15.32
C LYS A 546 14.46 -18.23 -14.98
N PRO A 547 15.44 -18.87 -15.65
CA PRO A 547 15.91 -20.20 -15.22
C PRO A 547 16.55 -20.14 -13.82
N ALA A 548 16.47 -21.20 -13.03
CA ALA A 548 17.25 -21.32 -11.78
C ALA A 548 18.74 -21.17 -12.11
N GLU A 549 19.44 -20.23 -11.48
CA GLU A 549 20.90 -20.20 -11.56
C GLU A 549 21.40 -21.46 -10.84
N LEU A 550 22.09 -22.31 -11.60
CA LEU A 550 22.60 -23.62 -11.17
C LEU A 550 23.82 -23.51 -10.28
#